data_AF-A0A0U4ZMV7-F1
#
_entry.id   AF-A0A0U4ZMV7-F1
#
_cell.length_a   1.000
_cell.length_b   1.000
_cell.length_c   1.000
_cell.angle_alpha   90.00
_cell.angle_beta   90.00
_cell.angle_gamma   90.00
#
_symmetry.space_group_name_H-M   'P 1'
#
loop_
_entity.id
_entity.type
_entity.pdbx_description
1 polymer ?
#
loop_
_entity_poly.entity_id
_entity_poly.type
_entity_poly.pdbx_seq_one_letter_code
_entity_poly.pdbx_strand_id
1 'polypeptide(L)'
;MAGTEIARAQQKLLRLFMNGEGAYLDNLPDGNTILHEIVRWQVYSHHWDNNSWVLWRGLIKTMLQTGLSPNQTNSYGATPADLMVYYFDNTCQQQAALDICSDLLNDGGYMTHRALDWRHQPNLLNAAYYLTRGDLRWNDTLWRDYSIPLVWSLCDRDELQDIDLPKELQPLIYRSRNLLVSLLKDDSDFQTWVESYTQWPPGLSLLLEYGYTPTETCAVRACEADCEESLKLLISTGGFAIGHSVLEVAAKQDNPAISKLVVQALADRRRQLRVLADNYLPDEMNSRHATRSDCLLDIEAYDVYQLLKEKIVGIEDLEMQFGWTVYDHIGANLDLAELLWNTGFQNVDSEQVLQDSPYGLMVDHATLQPQHLFDEIKLVYHKRC
;
A
#
# COMPACT_ATOMS: atom_id res chain seq x y z
N MET A 1 -0.62 -31.54 -6.62
CA MET A 1 0.77 -31.94 -6.34
C MET A 1 1.29 -31.37 -5.02
N ALA A 2 1.02 -30.10 -4.69
CA ALA A 2 1.47 -29.46 -3.43
C ALA A 2 1.07 -30.23 -2.16
N GLY A 3 -0.19 -30.66 -2.03
CA GLY A 3 -0.65 -31.40 -0.84
C GLY A 3 0.12 -32.70 -0.55
N THR A 4 0.60 -33.41 -1.57
CA THR A 4 1.42 -34.63 -1.39
C THR A 4 2.82 -34.29 -0.85
N GLU A 5 3.41 -33.19 -1.27
CA GLU A 5 4.72 -32.73 -0.77
C GLU A 5 4.61 -32.20 0.66
N ILE A 6 3.55 -31.45 1.00
CA ILE A 6 3.27 -31.02 2.39
C ILE A 6 3.12 -32.23 3.31
N ALA A 7 2.33 -33.23 2.91
CA ALA A 7 2.13 -34.45 3.68
C ALA A 7 3.45 -35.23 3.89
N ARG A 8 4.31 -35.29 2.86
CA ARG A 8 5.62 -35.94 2.96
C ARG A 8 6.57 -35.16 3.89
N ALA A 9 6.59 -33.83 3.78
CA ALA A 9 7.39 -32.97 4.65
C ALA A 9 6.93 -33.09 6.11
N GLN A 10 5.62 -33.09 6.37
CA GLN A 10 5.03 -33.34 7.68
C GLN A 10 5.48 -34.69 8.27
N GLN A 11 5.38 -35.78 7.50
CA GLN A 11 5.81 -37.09 7.97
C GLN A 11 7.31 -37.14 8.30
N LYS A 12 8.15 -36.47 7.49
CA LYS A 12 9.59 -36.41 7.73
C LYS A 12 9.92 -35.59 8.97
N LEU A 13 9.34 -34.41 9.12
CA LEU A 13 9.55 -33.53 10.29
C LEU A 13 9.08 -34.21 11.59
N LEU A 14 7.89 -34.83 11.58
CA LEU A 14 7.39 -35.56 12.74
C LEU A 14 8.30 -36.72 13.13
N ARG A 15 8.85 -37.48 12.16
CA ARG A 15 9.82 -38.55 12.45
C ARG A 15 11.10 -38.00 13.08
N LEU A 16 11.63 -36.88 12.59
CA LEU A 16 12.82 -36.25 13.16
C LEU A 16 12.58 -35.84 14.62
N PHE A 17 11.41 -35.26 14.93
CA PHE A 17 11.03 -34.93 16.30
C PHE A 17 10.82 -36.16 17.19
N MET A 18 10.10 -37.17 16.71
CA MET A 18 9.85 -38.41 17.46
C MET A 18 11.15 -39.17 17.77
N ASN A 19 12.14 -39.08 16.89
CA ASN A 19 13.46 -39.69 17.09
C ASN A 19 14.38 -38.87 18.00
N GLY A 20 13.97 -37.66 18.41
CA GLY A 20 14.84 -36.71 19.13
C GLY A 20 15.99 -36.17 18.28
N GLU A 21 15.90 -36.29 16.95
CA GLU A 21 16.90 -35.84 15.99
C GLU A 21 16.75 -34.36 15.60
N GLY A 22 15.62 -33.73 15.97
CA GLY A 22 15.45 -32.29 16.04
C GLY A 22 15.04 -31.90 17.45
N ALA A 23 15.83 -31.08 18.14
CA ALA A 23 15.43 -30.58 19.44
C ALA A 23 14.33 -29.53 19.27
N TYR A 24 13.35 -29.54 20.18
CA TYR A 24 12.31 -28.52 20.30
C TYR A 24 12.88 -27.10 20.57
N LEU A 25 14.19 -26.99 20.83
CA LEU A 25 14.95 -25.77 21.06
C LEU A 25 15.93 -25.44 19.92
N ASP A 26 15.96 -26.24 18.85
CA ASP A 26 16.85 -25.98 17.74
C ASP A 26 16.37 -24.72 17.02
N ASN A 27 17.22 -23.70 17.07
CA ASN A 27 17.05 -22.44 16.37
C ASN A 27 18.04 -22.39 15.20
N LEU A 28 17.57 -21.86 14.07
CA LEU A 28 18.44 -21.49 12.97
C LEU A 28 19.37 -20.33 13.37
N PRO A 29 20.45 -20.05 12.61
CA PRO A 29 21.37 -18.95 12.94
C PRO A 29 20.71 -17.56 13.07
N ASP A 30 19.56 -17.36 12.42
CA ASP A 30 18.75 -16.14 12.51
C ASP A 30 17.70 -16.19 13.63
N GLY A 31 17.77 -17.18 14.52
CA GLY A 31 16.86 -17.37 15.64
C GLY A 31 15.50 -17.97 15.25
N ASN A 32 15.25 -18.31 13.99
CA ASN A 32 13.99 -18.95 13.62
C ASN A 32 13.89 -20.34 14.24
N THR A 33 12.75 -20.60 14.87
CA THR A 33 12.33 -21.93 15.29
C THR A 33 11.71 -22.68 14.12
N ILE A 34 11.44 -23.98 14.28
CA ILE A 34 10.70 -24.73 13.27
C ILE A 34 9.29 -24.16 13.00
N LEU A 35 8.64 -23.57 14.01
CA LEU A 35 7.32 -22.98 13.83
C LEU A 35 7.39 -21.75 12.92
N HIS A 36 8.45 -20.94 13.02
CA HIS A 36 8.67 -19.84 12.08
C HIS A 36 8.81 -20.35 10.65
N GLU A 37 9.59 -21.41 10.44
CA GLU A 37 9.81 -21.97 9.10
C GLU A 37 8.54 -22.60 8.53
N ILE A 38 7.77 -23.34 9.34
CA ILE A 38 6.48 -23.92 8.91
C ILE A 38 5.48 -22.81 8.56
N VAL A 39 5.43 -21.72 9.34
CA VAL A 39 4.58 -20.56 9.04
C VAL A 39 5.01 -19.91 7.71
N ARG A 40 6.31 -19.70 7.49
CA ARG A 40 6.85 -19.11 6.25
C ARG A 40 6.47 -19.89 4.99
N TRP A 41 6.18 -21.19 5.08
CA TRP A 41 5.73 -21.96 3.92
C TRP A 41 4.43 -21.42 3.30
N GLN A 42 3.69 -20.56 4.01
CA GLN A 42 2.56 -19.81 3.45
C GLN A 42 2.93 -18.99 2.20
N VAL A 43 4.20 -18.62 1.99
CA VAL A 43 4.65 -17.98 0.74
C VAL A 43 4.29 -18.80 -0.51
N TYR A 44 4.21 -20.12 -0.38
CA TYR A 44 3.88 -21.05 -1.46
C TYR A 44 2.37 -21.34 -1.56
N SER A 45 1.55 -20.67 -0.73
CA SER A 45 0.13 -20.99 -0.58
C SER A 45 -0.76 -20.62 -1.76
N HIS A 46 -0.28 -19.75 -2.64
CA HIS A 46 -0.93 -19.45 -3.92
C HIS A 46 -1.03 -20.69 -4.85
N HIS A 47 -0.28 -21.76 -4.59
CA HIS A 47 -0.38 -23.04 -5.28
C HIS A 47 -1.19 -24.10 -4.52
N TRP A 48 -1.73 -23.76 -3.35
CA TRP A 48 -2.40 -24.70 -2.46
C TRP A 48 -3.89 -24.74 -2.75
N ASP A 49 -4.43 -25.96 -2.79
CA ASP A 49 -5.88 -26.19 -2.76
C ASP A 49 -6.41 -26.17 -1.32
N ASN A 50 -7.74 -26.19 -1.15
CA ASN A 50 -8.36 -26.18 0.17
C ASN A 50 -7.88 -27.34 1.06
N ASN A 51 -7.59 -28.51 0.48
CA ASN A 51 -7.08 -29.66 1.23
C ASN A 51 -5.66 -29.40 1.76
N SER A 52 -4.81 -28.73 0.97
CA SER A 52 -3.45 -28.37 1.37
C SER A 52 -3.46 -27.41 2.57
N TRP A 53 -4.41 -26.47 2.64
CA TRP A 53 -4.61 -25.61 3.80
C TRP A 53 -5.03 -26.36 5.05
N VAL A 54 -5.96 -27.31 4.93
CA VAL A 54 -6.38 -28.18 6.05
C VAL A 54 -5.20 -29.00 6.56
N LEU A 55 -4.40 -29.57 5.67
CA LEU A 55 -3.20 -30.33 6.03
C LEU A 55 -2.15 -29.44 6.72
N TRP A 56 -1.93 -28.23 6.20
CA TRP A 56 -0.96 -27.29 6.78
C TRP A 56 -1.37 -26.82 8.18
N ARG A 57 -2.64 -26.44 8.38
CA ARG A 57 -3.17 -26.16 9.72
C ARG A 57 -3.03 -27.37 10.65
N GLY A 58 -3.33 -28.57 10.15
CA GLY A 58 -3.18 -29.82 10.91
C GLY A 58 -1.73 -30.09 11.34
N LEU A 59 -0.76 -29.79 10.47
CA LEU A 59 0.67 -29.84 10.79
C LEU A 59 1.00 -28.89 11.94
N ILE A 60 0.58 -27.62 11.86
CA ILE A 60 0.83 -26.62 12.91
C ILE A 60 0.24 -27.08 14.25
N LYS A 61 -1.03 -27.52 14.26
CA LYS A 61 -1.66 -28.06 15.49
C LYS A 61 -0.88 -29.23 16.08
N THR A 62 -0.39 -30.13 15.24
CA THR A 62 0.41 -31.26 15.70
C THR A 62 1.71 -30.78 16.33
N MET A 63 2.38 -29.78 15.73
CA MET A 63 3.62 -29.20 16.25
C MET A 63 3.41 -28.53 17.62
N LEU A 64 2.33 -27.75 17.77
CA LEU A 64 1.93 -27.14 19.04
C LEU A 64 1.68 -28.23 20.11
N GLN A 65 0.93 -29.28 19.78
CA GLN A 65 0.66 -30.41 20.67
C GLN A 65 1.92 -31.20 21.09
N THR A 66 3.01 -31.15 20.31
CA THR A 66 4.29 -31.75 20.69
C THR A 66 5.10 -30.91 21.69
N GLY A 67 4.60 -29.72 22.07
CA GLY A 67 5.23 -28.82 23.04
C GLY A 67 6.16 -27.78 22.43
N LEU A 68 6.11 -27.56 21.11
CA LEU A 68 6.82 -26.46 20.46
C LEU A 68 6.18 -25.13 20.87
N SER A 69 6.98 -24.21 21.39
CA SER A 69 6.44 -22.96 21.92
C SER A 69 6.22 -21.92 20.81
N PRO A 70 5.00 -21.38 20.64
CA PRO A 70 4.72 -20.31 19.69
C PRO A 70 5.13 -18.92 20.18
N ASN A 71 5.69 -18.79 21.38
CA ASN A 71 6.04 -17.49 21.98
C ASN A 71 7.49 -17.05 21.73
N GLN A 72 8.30 -17.88 21.07
CA GLN A 72 9.70 -17.55 20.84
C GLN A 72 9.82 -16.52 19.72
N THR A 73 10.65 -15.51 19.93
CA THR A 73 11.00 -14.53 18.91
C THR A 73 12.30 -14.93 18.20
N ASN A 74 12.37 -14.72 16.89
CA ASN A 74 13.62 -14.83 16.15
C ASN A 74 14.56 -13.63 16.39
N SER A 75 15.71 -13.58 15.71
CA SER A 75 16.68 -12.48 15.85
C SER A 75 16.16 -11.10 15.40
N TYR A 76 15.05 -11.07 14.65
CA TYR A 76 14.37 -9.84 14.26
C TYR A 76 13.30 -9.41 15.28
N GLY A 77 13.04 -10.22 16.31
CA GLY A 77 11.99 -9.99 17.30
C GLY A 77 10.60 -10.41 16.83
N ALA A 78 10.48 -11.15 15.73
CA ALA A 78 9.19 -11.64 15.23
C ALA A 78 8.87 -13.01 15.84
N THR A 79 7.62 -13.24 16.21
CA THR A 79 7.07 -14.56 16.58
C THR A 79 6.53 -15.30 15.36
N PRO A 80 6.18 -16.59 15.46
CA PRO A 80 5.47 -17.29 14.39
C PRO A 80 4.14 -16.63 14.01
N ALA A 81 3.43 -16.02 14.97
CA ALA A 81 2.17 -15.31 14.70
C ALA A 81 2.39 -14.05 13.85
N ASP A 82 3.48 -13.31 14.09
CA ASP A 82 3.84 -12.12 13.31
C ASP A 82 4.03 -12.45 11.82
N LEU A 83 4.59 -13.62 11.52
CA LEU A 83 4.90 -14.03 10.15
C LEU A 83 3.67 -14.38 9.31
N MET A 84 2.52 -14.63 9.94
CA MET A 84 1.26 -14.93 9.23
C MET A 84 0.72 -13.72 8.46
N VAL A 85 1.12 -12.50 8.86
CA VAL A 85 0.65 -11.24 8.26
C VAL A 85 1.15 -11.08 6.83
N TYR A 86 2.40 -11.47 6.56
CA TYR A 86 3.07 -11.24 5.27
C TYR A 86 2.33 -11.86 4.07
N TYR A 87 1.44 -12.83 4.32
CA TYR A 87 0.78 -13.61 3.28
C TYR A 87 -0.74 -13.68 3.46
N PHE A 88 -1.33 -12.71 4.16
CA PHE A 88 -2.80 -12.61 4.36
C PHE A 88 -3.59 -12.18 3.11
N ASP A 89 -2.89 -11.84 2.01
CA ASP A 89 -3.41 -11.27 0.76
C ASP A 89 -4.15 -12.27 -0.15
N ASN A 90 -5.07 -13.08 0.36
CA ASN A 90 -5.87 -13.91 -0.53
C ASN A 90 -7.28 -14.11 0.02
N THR A 91 -8.25 -13.45 -0.61
CA THR A 91 -9.67 -13.45 -0.20
C THR A 91 -10.26 -14.85 -0.01
N CYS A 92 -9.73 -15.86 -0.71
CA CYS A 92 -10.15 -17.25 -0.56
C CYS A 92 -9.48 -18.01 0.61
N GLN A 93 -8.43 -17.45 1.22
CA GLN A 93 -7.59 -18.11 2.23
C GLN A 93 -7.48 -17.32 3.55
N GLN A 94 -8.05 -16.12 3.62
CA GLN A 94 -8.11 -15.29 4.84
C GLN A 94 -8.60 -16.07 6.06
N GLN A 95 -9.66 -16.87 5.91
CA GLN A 95 -10.17 -17.67 7.02
C GLN A 95 -9.16 -18.69 7.53
N ALA A 96 -8.41 -19.35 6.63
CA ALA A 96 -7.43 -20.36 7.04
C ALA A 96 -6.22 -19.72 7.72
N ALA A 97 -5.78 -18.54 7.26
CA ALA A 97 -4.74 -17.77 7.91
C ALA A 97 -5.18 -17.30 9.31
N LEU A 98 -6.39 -16.73 9.43
CA LEU A 98 -6.99 -16.36 10.72
C LEU A 98 -7.01 -17.54 11.68
N ASP A 99 -7.57 -18.66 11.23
CA ASP A 99 -7.67 -19.89 12.00
C ASP A 99 -6.33 -20.41 12.53
N ILE A 100 -5.25 -20.25 11.77
CA ILE A 100 -3.90 -20.64 12.17
C ILE A 100 -3.30 -19.63 13.13
N CYS A 101 -3.46 -18.32 12.88
CA CYS A 101 -3.09 -17.29 13.84
C CYS A 101 -3.75 -17.56 15.19
N SER A 102 -5.06 -17.83 15.20
CA SER A 102 -5.81 -18.15 16.41
C SER A 102 -5.29 -19.40 17.10
N ASP A 103 -4.93 -20.46 16.34
CA ASP A 103 -4.31 -21.65 16.93
C ASP A 103 -2.97 -21.31 17.61
N LEU A 104 -2.12 -20.47 17.00
CA LEU A 104 -0.84 -20.04 17.57
C LEU A 104 -1.04 -19.20 18.84
N LEU A 105 -1.97 -18.25 18.82
CA LEU A 105 -2.27 -17.36 19.95
C LEU A 105 -2.86 -18.15 21.13
N ASN A 106 -3.82 -19.05 20.86
CA ASN A 106 -4.46 -19.86 21.90
C ASN A 106 -3.48 -20.85 22.58
N ASP A 107 -2.39 -21.23 21.91
CA ASP A 107 -1.34 -22.10 22.48
C ASP A 107 -0.24 -21.30 23.20
N GLY A 108 -0.54 -20.04 23.57
CA GLY A 108 0.34 -19.17 24.35
C GLY A 108 1.29 -18.31 23.51
N GLY A 109 1.06 -18.23 22.20
CA GLY A 109 1.74 -17.27 21.32
C GLY A 109 1.20 -15.86 21.51
N TYR A 110 1.93 -14.88 20.99
CA TYR A 110 1.52 -13.49 20.98
C TYR A 110 2.02 -12.80 19.71
N MET A 111 1.42 -11.65 19.39
CA MET A 111 1.89 -10.79 18.31
C MET A 111 2.72 -9.64 18.87
N THR A 112 3.75 -9.25 18.12
CA THR A 112 4.54 -8.06 18.38
C THR A 112 4.23 -6.98 17.36
N HIS A 113 4.85 -5.81 17.49
CA HIS A 113 4.83 -4.78 16.46
C HIS A 113 5.38 -5.28 15.10
N ARG A 114 6.06 -6.43 15.04
CA ARG A 114 6.48 -7.09 13.78
C ARG A 114 5.32 -7.71 13.02
N ALA A 115 4.17 -7.96 13.66
CA ALA A 115 2.93 -8.33 12.98
C ALA A 115 2.36 -7.17 12.14
N LEU A 116 2.83 -5.94 12.34
CA LEU A 116 2.43 -4.83 11.51
C LEU A 116 3.27 -4.80 10.23
N ASP A 117 2.69 -4.20 9.20
CA ASP A 117 3.36 -3.94 7.94
C ASP A 117 4.78 -3.40 8.16
N TRP A 118 5.71 -3.85 7.32
CA TRP A 118 7.13 -3.53 7.42
C TRP A 118 7.42 -2.02 7.51
N ARG A 119 6.52 -1.17 7.03
CA ARG A 119 6.61 0.29 7.11
C ARG A 119 6.43 0.83 8.54
N HIS A 120 5.83 0.04 9.43
CA HIS A 120 5.79 0.28 10.87
C HIS A 120 7.03 -0.26 11.60
N GLN A 121 7.98 -0.85 10.86
CA GLN A 121 9.20 -1.43 11.42
C GLN A 121 10.42 -0.53 11.14
N PRO A 122 11.27 -0.26 12.14
CA PRO A 122 12.44 0.59 11.94
C PRO A 122 13.47 -0.07 11.00
N ASN A 123 14.01 0.73 10.06
CA ASN A 123 15.17 0.41 9.20
C ASN A 123 15.01 -0.73 8.17
N LEU A 124 13.79 -1.04 7.71
CA LEU A 124 13.57 -2.00 6.63
C LEU A 124 13.33 -1.29 5.29
N LEU A 125 14.28 -1.42 4.37
CA LEU A 125 14.09 -1.11 2.96
C LEU A 125 13.42 -2.31 2.30
N ASN A 126 12.19 -2.17 1.81
CA ASN A 126 11.56 -3.24 1.03
C ASN A 126 12.01 -3.16 -0.44
N ALA A 127 12.95 -4.02 -0.82
CA ALA A 127 13.41 -4.13 -2.21
C ALA A 127 12.29 -4.53 -3.18
N ALA A 128 11.18 -5.12 -2.71
CA ALA A 128 10.07 -5.55 -3.56
C ALA A 128 9.34 -4.39 -4.24
N TYR A 129 9.39 -3.17 -3.68
CA TYR A 129 8.91 -1.96 -4.35
C TYR A 129 9.65 -1.69 -5.69
N TYR A 130 10.84 -2.25 -5.86
CA TYR A 130 11.66 -2.11 -7.07
C TYR A 130 11.66 -3.36 -7.95
N LEU A 131 10.93 -4.42 -7.56
CA LEU A 131 10.85 -5.65 -8.34
C LEU A 131 9.57 -5.63 -9.19
N THR A 132 9.70 -5.16 -10.43
CA THR A 132 8.77 -5.53 -11.50
C THR A 132 8.75 -7.05 -11.61
N ARG A 133 7.58 -7.66 -11.85
CA ARG A 133 7.53 -9.10 -12.17
C ARG A 133 8.34 -9.32 -13.44
N GLY A 134 8.87 -10.53 -13.64
CA GLY A 134 9.66 -10.87 -14.82
C GLY A 134 8.92 -10.74 -16.17
N ASP A 135 7.60 -10.50 -16.15
CA ASP A 135 6.75 -10.17 -17.31
C ASP A 135 6.53 -8.65 -17.47
N LEU A 136 7.29 -7.83 -16.75
CA LEU A 136 7.17 -6.36 -16.65
C LEU A 136 5.83 -5.88 -16.08
N ARG A 137 4.94 -6.78 -15.67
CA ARG A 137 3.74 -6.42 -14.92
C ARG A 137 4.13 -6.15 -13.47
N TRP A 138 3.40 -5.27 -12.83
CA TRP A 138 3.64 -4.98 -11.44
C TRP A 138 3.01 -6.09 -10.60
N ASN A 139 3.52 -6.33 -9.40
CA ASN A 139 2.90 -7.27 -8.49
C ASN A 139 1.76 -6.52 -7.78
N ASP A 140 0.54 -6.65 -8.30
CA ASP A 140 -0.64 -5.87 -7.88
C ASP A 140 -0.95 -6.03 -6.38
N THR A 141 -0.49 -7.13 -5.78
CA THR A 141 -0.61 -7.50 -4.36
C THR A 141 0.34 -6.76 -3.42
N LEU A 142 1.46 -6.21 -3.91
CA LEU A 142 2.48 -5.59 -3.06
C LEU A 142 2.02 -4.30 -2.36
N TRP A 143 0.91 -3.72 -2.81
CA TRP A 143 0.48 -2.39 -2.39
C TRP A 143 -0.55 -2.44 -1.27
N ARG A 144 -1.17 -3.58 -0.98
CA ARG A 144 -2.21 -3.65 0.05
C ARG A 144 -1.61 -3.95 1.41
N ASP A 145 -1.93 -3.11 2.39
CA ASP A 145 -1.59 -3.36 3.80
C ASP A 145 -2.68 -4.21 4.45
N TYR A 146 -2.35 -5.47 4.68
CA TYR A 146 -3.25 -6.44 5.29
C TYR A 146 -3.02 -6.65 6.79
N SER A 147 -2.02 -5.98 7.36
CA SER A 147 -1.62 -6.21 8.75
C SER A 147 -2.69 -5.77 9.73
N ILE A 148 -3.20 -4.54 9.58
CA ILE A 148 -4.24 -3.99 10.44
C ILE A 148 -5.58 -4.72 10.26
N PRO A 149 -6.06 -5.01 9.04
CA PRO A 149 -7.28 -5.80 8.86
C PRO A 149 -7.22 -7.19 9.47
N LEU A 150 -6.08 -7.87 9.39
CA LEU A 150 -5.87 -9.16 10.05
C LEU A 150 -5.98 -9.02 11.58
N VAL A 151 -5.26 -8.04 12.15
CA VAL A 151 -5.28 -7.78 13.59
C VAL A 151 -6.70 -7.42 14.06
N TRP A 152 -7.44 -6.60 13.32
CA TRP A 152 -8.84 -6.30 13.63
C TRP A 152 -9.73 -7.55 13.56
N SER A 153 -9.52 -8.40 12.56
CA SER A 153 -10.26 -9.66 12.42
C SER A 153 -9.98 -10.62 13.59
N LEU A 154 -8.77 -10.59 14.17
CA LEU A 154 -8.43 -11.35 15.38
C LEU A 154 -9.02 -10.71 16.65
N CYS A 155 -8.97 -9.37 16.77
CA CYS A 155 -9.64 -8.64 17.84
C CYS A 155 -11.15 -8.92 17.89
N ASP A 156 -11.82 -8.91 16.72
CA ASP A 156 -13.26 -9.14 16.59
C ASP A 156 -13.70 -10.56 16.98
N ARG A 157 -12.74 -11.49 17.12
CA ARG A 157 -12.97 -12.86 17.60
C ARG A 157 -12.71 -13.04 19.09
N ASP A 158 -12.29 -12.00 19.81
CA ASP A 158 -11.76 -12.08 21.18
C ASP A 158 -10.58 -13.06 21.32
N GLU A 159 -9.87 -13.34 20.22
CA GLU A 159 -8.78 -14.34 20.15
C GLU A 159 -7.39 -13.71 20.31
N LEU A 160 -7.31 -12.39 20.22
CA LEU A 160 -6.06 -11.65 20.29
C LEU A 160 -5.75 -11.27 21.74
N GLN A 161 -4.72 -11.92 22.29
CA GLN A 161 -4.14 -11.55 23.57
C GLN A 161 -3.03 -10.50 23.33
N ASP A 162 -2.93 -9.52 24.25
CA ASP A 162 -1.99 -8.39 24.28
C ASP A 162 -0.94 -8.37 23.15
N ILE A 163 -1.14 -7.49 22.16
CA ILE A 163 -0.10 -7.21 21.16
C ILE A 163 0.88 -6.20 21.76
N ASP A 164 2.17 -6.52 21.71
CA ASP A 164 3.23 -5.55 22.01
C ASP A 164 3.29 -4.47 20.90
N LEU A 165 2.61 -3.35 21.13
CA LEU A 165 2.46 -2.25 20.18
C LEU A 165 3.04 -0.94 20.73
N PRO A 166 3.62 -0.09 19.85
CA PRO A 166 3.82 1.32 20.16
C PRO A 166 2.52 1.94 20.69
N LYS A 167 2.63 2.76 21.74
CA LYS A 167 1.46 3.37 22.40
C LYS A 167 0.57 4.12 21.40
N GLU A 168 1.18 4.73 20.38
CA GLU A 168 0.53 5.49 19.32
C GLU A 168 -0.28 4.63 18.36
N LEU A 169 -0.03 3.32 18.27
CA LEU A 169 -0.81 2.43 17.41
C LEU A 169 -1.92 1.70 18.17
N GLN A 170 -1.87 1.68 19.51
CA GLN A 170 -2.92 1.04 20.31
C GLN A 170 -4.32 1.58 20.01
N PRO A 171 -4.58 2.90 19.87
CA PRO A 171 -5.93 3.37 19.56
C PRO A 171 -6.44 2.89 18.21
N LEU A 172 -5.55 2.75 17.23
CA LEU A 172 -5.88 2.24 15.89
C LEU A 172 -6.25 0.76 15.96
N ILE A 173 -5.43 -0.05 16.62
CA ILE A 173 -5.66 -1.49 16.75
C ILE A 173 -6.93 -1.81 17.54
N TYR A 174 -7.15 -1.12 18.66
CA TYR A 174 -8.37 -1.28 19.46
C TYR A 174 -9.56 -0.46 18.94
N ARG A 175 -9.39 0.31 17.85
CA ARG A 175 -10.38 1.26 17.30
C ARG A 175 -11.01 2.15 18.41
N SER A 176 -10.18 2.56 19.37
CA SER A 176 -10.62 3.23 20.60
C SER A 176 -10.42 4.73 20.53
N ARG A 177 -11.52 5.46 20.26
CA ARG A 177 -11.54 6.94 20.27
C ARG A 177 -11.11 7.51 21.62
N ASN A 178 -11.51 6.89 22.73
CA ASN A 178 -11.17 7.36 24.06
C ASN A 178 -9.66 7.27 24.34
N LEU A 179 -9.03 6.18 23.90
CA LEU A 179 -7.58 6.01 24.04
C LEU A 179 -6.83 7.03 23.19
N LEU A 180 -7.26 7.24 21.94
CA LEU A 180 -6.68 8.25 21.06
C LEU A 180 -6.75 9.65 21.68
N VAL A 181 -7.94 10.05 22.14
CA VAL A 181 -8.14 11.35 22.79
C VAL A 181 -7.32 11.49 24.07
N SER A 182 -7.13 10.42 24.84
CA SER A 182 -6.26 10.46 26.02
C SER A 182 -4.81 10.73 25.63
N LEU A 183 -4.27 9.97 24.67
CA LEU A 183 -2.88 10.11 24.23
C LEU A 183 -2.60 11.47 23.58
N LEU A 184 -3.58 12.01 22.83
CA LEU A 184 -3.51 13.35 22.25
C LEU A 184 -3.47 14.46 23.31
N LYS A 185 -4.13 14.27 24.45
CA LYS A 185 -4.08 15.21 25.58
C LYS A 185 -2.78 15.11 26.37
N ASP A 186 -2.10 13.98 26.29
CA ASP A 186 -0.81 13.75 26.94
C ASP A 186 0.38 14.16 26.04
N ASP A 187 0.13 15.02 25.03
CA ASP A 187 1.13 15.53 24.06
C ASP A 187 1.97 14.43 23.39
N SER A 188 1.38 13.23 23.17
CA SER A 188 2.06 12.19 22.40
C SER A 188 2.13 12.60 20.93
N ASP A 189 3.30 12.45 20.30
CA ASP A 189 3.52 12.80 18.90
C ASP A 189 3.04 11.69 17.94
N PHE A 190 1.97 11.98 17.20
CA PHE A 190 1.42 11.07 16.20
C PHE A 190 1.91 11.35 14.77
N GLN A 191 2.80 12.33 14.54
CA GLN A 191 3.12 12.79 13.19
C GLN A 191 3.69 11.67 12.30
N THR A 192 4.49 10.76 12.87
CA THR A 192 5.02 9.59 12.15
C THR A 192 3.99 8.47 11.94
N TRP A 193 2.83 8.57 12.58
CA TRP A 193 1.80 7.53 12.60
C TRP A 193 0.53 7.91 11.86
N VAL A 194 0.36 9.18 11.45
CA VAL A 194 -0.85 9.68 10.75
C VAL A 194 -1.22 8.79 9.57
N GLU A 195 -0.23 8.35 8.79
CA GLU A 195 -0.45 7.48 7.62
C GLU A 195 -1.03 6.10 7.98
N SER A 196 -0.80 5.60 9.20
CA SER A 196 -1.35 4.32 9.67
C SER A 196 -2.85 4.45 9.92
N TYR A 197 -3.28 5.64 10.35
CA TYR A 197 -4.67 5.92 10.70
C TYR A 197 -5.60 6.06 9.50
N THR A 198 -5.08 6.04 8.27
CA THR A 198 -5.89 6.10 7.04
C THR A 198 -6.81 4.89 6.87
N GLN A 199 -6.55 3.80 7.58
CA GLN A 199 -7.45 2.63 7.60
C GLN A 199 -8.65 2.86 8.53
N TRP A 200 -8.60 3.86 9.42
CA TRP A 200 -9.63 4.18 10.41
C TRP A 200 -10.07 5.65 10.32
N PRO A 201 -11.01 5.99 9.41
CA PRO A 201 -11.41 7.38 9.15
C PRO A 201 -11.79 8.20 10.38
N PRO A 202 -12.55 7.67 11.38
CA PRO A 202 -12.85 8.42 12.60
C PRO A 202 -11.61 8.77 13.43
N GLY A 203 -10.59 7.91 13.43
CA GLY A 203 -9.31 8.18 14.09
C GLY A 203 -8.47 9.18 13.32
N LEU A 204 -8.40 9.04 11.99
CA LEU A 204 -7.73 10.01 11.12
C LEU A 204 -8.33 11.42 11.27
N SER A 205 -9.66 11.55 11.23
CA SER A 205 -10.35 12.83 11.41
C SER A 205 -9.93 13.51 12.71
N LEU A 206 -9.83 12.75 13.81
CA LEU A 206 -9.37 13.28 15.09
C LEU A 206 -7.92 13.76 15.06
N LEU A 207 -7.02 13.02 14.40
CA LEU A 207 -5.63 13.48 14.24
C LEU A 207 -5.57 14.80 13.46
N LEU A 208 -6.31 14.89 12.35
CA LEU A 208 -6.35 16.11 11.53
C LEU A 208 -6.97 17.30 12.30
N GLU A 209 -8.02 17.07 13.09
CA GLU A 209 -8.64 18.07 13.98
C GLU A 209 -7.67 18.60 15.05
N TYR A 210 -6.73 17.77 15.50
CA TYR A 210 -5.68 18.15 16.45
C TYR A 210 -4.48 18.84 15.79
N GLY A 211 -4.52 19.10 14.47
CA GLY A 211 -3.51 19.85 13.74
C GLY A 211 -2.35 19.01 13.20
N TYR A 212 -2.46 17.67 13.23
CA TYR A 212 -1.48 16.83 12.56
C TYR A 212 -1.54 17.02 11.05
N THR A 213 -0.38 17.12 10.41
CA THR A 213 -0.30 17.47 8.99
C THR A 213 -0.34 16.20 8.14
N PRO A 214 -1.29 16.05 7.20
CA PRO A 214 -1.31 14.95 6.26
C PRO A 214 -0.14 15.04 5.28
N THR A 215 0.27 13.90 4.71
CA THR A 215 1.33 13.82 3.70
C THR A 215 0.80 13.13 2.44
N GLU A 216 1.55 13.21 1.33
CA GLU A 216 1.26 12.41 0.13
C GLU A 216 1.20 10.91 0.47
N THR A 217 2.08 10.44 1.36
CA THR A 217 2.08 9.05 1.84
C THR A 217 0.77 8.69 2.53
N CYS A 218 0.11 9.61 3.25
CA CYS A 218 -1.23 9.35 3.80
C CYS A 218 -2.25 9.06 2.70
N ALA A 219 -2.24 9.80 1.59
CA ALA A 219 -3.15 9.53 0.47
C ALA A 219 -2.82 8.21 -0.22
N VAL A 220 -1.54 7.89 -0.41
CA VAL A 220 -1.10 6.57 -0.86
C VAL A 220 -1.68 5.48 0.06
N ARG A 221 -1.49 5.58 1.38
CA ARG A 221 -2.00 4.60 2.34
C ARG A 221 -3.52 4.47 2.33
N ALA A 222 -4.24 5.56 2.15
CA ALA A 222 -5.70 5.52 2.03
C ALA A 222 -6.14 4.74 0.78
N CYS A 223 -5.43 4.90 -0.35
CA CYS A 223 -5.66 4.10 -1.55
C CYS A 223 -5.30 2.63 -1.34
N GLU A 224 -4.17 2.33 -0.72
CA GLU A 224 -3.72 0.96 -0.40
C GLU A 224 -4.67 0.20 0.53
N ALA A 225 -5.26 0.92 1.49
CA ALA A 225 -6.25 0.38 2.42
C ALA A 225 -7.66 0.30 1.83
N ASP A 226 -7.84 0.67 0.56
CA ASP A 226 -9.14 0.77 -0.12
C ASP A 226 -10.17 1.60 0.69
N CYS A 227 -9.71 2.68 1.33
CA CYS A 227 -10.52 3.45 2.28
C CYS A 227 -10.96 4.79 1.68
N GLU A 228 -12.13 4.78 1.03
CA GLU A 228 -12.71 5.94 0.33
C GLU A 228 -12.92 7.14 1.28
N GLU A 229 -13.44 6.90 2.48
CA GLU A 229 -13.72 7.95 3.46
C GLU A 229 -12.46 8.66 3.93
N SER A 230 -11.38 7.91 4.21
CA SER A 230 -10.10 8.52 4.59
C SER A 230 -9.50 9.33 3.45
N LEU A 231 -9.59 8.83 2.21
CA LEU A 231 -9.10 9.57 1.05
C LEU A 231 -9.87 10.89 0.86
N LYS A 232 -11.21 10.86 1.02
CA LYS A 232 -12.04 12.08 1.01
C LYS A 232 -11.62 13.05 2.12
N LEU A 233 -11.42 12.57 3.35
CA LEU A 233 -10.98 13.40 4.47
C LEU A 233 -9.65 14.09 4.15
N LEU A 234 -8.66 13.35 3.65
CA LEU A 234 -7.37 13.88 3.25
C LEU A 234 -7.51 14.94 2.15
N ILE A 235 -8.16 14.61 1.03
CA ILE A 235 -8.38 15.55 -0.08
C ILE A 235 -9.06 16.83 0.39
N SER A 236 -10.06 16.72 1.27
CA SER A 236 -10.80 17.87 1.79
C SER A 236 -10.00 18.74 2.77
N THR A 237 -9.07 18.12 3.52
CA THR A 237 -8.20 18.81 4.45
C THR A 237 -7.11 19.60 3.72
N GLY A 238 -6.63 19.09 2.58
CA GLY A 238 -5.58 19.73 1.80
C GLY A 238 -4.23 19.74 2.52
N GLY A 239 -3.33 20.64 2.11
CA GLY A 239 -2.02 20.83 2.75
C GLY A 239 -0.94 19.80 2.38
N PHE A 240 -1.18 18.96 1.37
CA PHE A 240 -0.20 18.01 0.84
C PHE A 240 -0.38 17.82 -0.67
N ALA A 241 0.68 17.40 -1.36
CA ALA A 241 0.68 17.11 -2.79
C ALA A 241 -0.05 15.79 -3.12
N ILE A 242 -0.90 15.80 -4.17
CA ILE A 242 -1.41 14.57 -4.81
C ILE A 242 -0.58 14.40 -6.08
N GLY A 243 0.46 13.58 -5.98
CA GLY A 243 1.40 13.34 -7.06
C GLY A 243 1.16 12.02 -7.77
N HIS A 244 2.19 11.63 -8.53
CA HIS A 244 2.20 10.43 -9.36
C HIS A 244 2.03 9.15 -8.55
N SER A 245 2.61 9.06 -7.35
CA SER A 245 2.53 7.86 -6.52
C SER A 245 1.09 7.57 -6.07
N VAL A 246 0.31 8.61 -5.75
CA VAL A 246 -1.12 8.45 -5.38
C VAL A 246 -1.93 7.94 -6.57
N LEU A 247 -1.71 8.52 -7.77
CA LEU A 247 -2.38 8.07 -8.98
C LEU A 247 -2.02 6.62 -9.34
N GLU A 248 -0.74 6.29 -9.22
CA GLU A 248 -0.23 4.96 -9.53
C GLU A 248 -0.81 3.88 -8.63
N VAL A 249 -0.94 4.16 -7.32
CA VAL A 249 -1.55 3.22 -6.38
C VAL A 249 -3.06 3.13 -6.58
N ALA A 250 -3.74 4.25 -6.87
CA ALA A 250 -5.16 4.26 -7.20
C ALA A 250 -5.46 3.45 -8.47
N ALA A 251 -4.61 3.56 -9.50
CA ALA A 251 -4.74 2.82 -10.75
C ALA A 251 -4.68 1.29 -10.58
N LYS A 252 -4.10 0.81 -9.49
CA LYS A 252 -3.96 -0.60 -9.13
C LYS A 252 -5.11 -1.12 -8.25
N GLN A 253 -6.01 -0.24 -7.78
CA GLN A 253 -7.15 -0.66 -6.97
C GLN A 253 -8.31 -1.16 -7.83
N ASP A 254 -8.99 -2.20 -7.37
CA ASP A 254 -10.22 -2.72 -7.99
C ASP A 254 -11.42 -1.77 -7.74
N ASN A 255 -11.30 -0.85 -6.79
CA ASN A 255 -12.35 0.08 -6.42
C ASN A 255 -12.33 1.35 -7.31
N PRO A 256 -13.28 1.51 -8.24
CA PRO A 256 -13.30 2.65 -9.16
C PRO A 256 -13.57 3.99 -8.45
N ALA A 257 -14.12 3.98 -7.23
CA ALA A 257 -14.38 5.20 -6.47
C ALA A 257 -13.07 5.88 -6.03
N ILE A 258 -12.06 5.10 -5.64
CA ILE A 258 -10.73 5.60 -5.28
C ILE A 258 -10.09 6.31 -6.48
N SER A 259 -10.03 5.64 -7.62
CA SER A 259 -9.49 6.21 -8.87
C SER A 259 -10.20 7.50 -9.27
N LYS A 260 -11.53 7.53 -9.14
CA LYS A 260 -12.34 8.72 -9.42
C LYS A 260 -12.02 9.88 -8.49
N LEU A 261 -11.86 9.63 -7.19
CA LEU A 261 -11.49 10.67 -6.23
C LEU A 261 -10.12 11.27 -6.54
N VAL A 262 -9.13 10.42 -6.83
CA VAL A 262 -7.77 10.88 -7.13
C VAL A 262 -7.74 11.70 -8.43
N VAL A 263 -8.36 11.21 -9.51
CA VAL A 263 -8.41 11.93 -10.79
C VAL A 263 -9.14 13.26 -10.66
N GLN A 264 -10.26 13.29 -9.94
CA GLN A 264 -10.99 14.53 -9.72
C GLN A 264 -10.16 15.54 -8.91
N ALA A 265 -9.51 15.10 -7.84
CA ALA A 265 -8.65 15.97 -7.03
C ALA A 265 -7.46 16.54 -7.82
N LEU A 266 -6.82 15.72 -8.66
CA LEU A 266 -5.78 16.17 -9.58
C LEU A 266 -6.30 17.24 -10.55
N ALA A 267 -7.46 16.99 -11.17
CA ALA A 267 -8.06 17.94 -12.10
C ALA A 267 -8.44 19.25 -11.43
N ASP A 268 -9.05 19.19 -10.24
CA ASP A 268 -9.47 20.37 -9.48
C ASP A 268 -8.26 21.24 -9.11
N ARG A 269 -7.16 20.63 -8.65
CA ARG A 269 -5.91 21.34 -8.35
C ARG A 269 -5.31 22.01 -9.58
N ARG A 270 -5.34 21.35 -10.74
CA ARG A 270 -4.84 21.95 -12.00
C ARG A 270 -5.71 23.10 -12.48
N ARG A 271 -7.04 23.00 -12.33
CA ARG A 271 -7.94 24.12 -12.61
C ARG A 271 -7.67 25.30 -11.65
N GLN A 272 -7.42 25.02 -10.37
CA GLN A 272 -7.04 26.05 -9.41
C GLN A 272 -5.71 26.72 -9.78
N LEU A 273 -4.67 25.94 -10.12
CA LEU A 273 -3.40 26.47 -10.64
C LEU A 273 -3.60 27.32 -11.89
N ARG A 274 -4.48 26.90 -12.80
CA ARG A 274 -4.83 27.68 -14.00
C ARG A 274 -5.43 29.03 -13.63
N VAL A 275 -6.42 29.03 -12.74
CA VAL A 275 -7.07 30.27 -12.27
C VAL A 275 -6.06 31.19 -11.59
N LEU A 276 -5.13 30.66 -10.80
CA LEU A 276 -4.06 31.46 -10.20
C LEU A 276 -3.10 32.00 -11.26
N ALA A 277 -2.73 31.21 -12.25
CA ALA A 277 -1.88 31.64 -13.37
C ALA A 277 -2.51 32.83 -14.11
N ASP A 278 -3.79 32.70 -14.48
CA ASP A 278 -4.54 33.73 -15.20
C ASP A 278 -4.64 35.05 -14.40
N ASN A 279 -4.61 35.00 -13.06
CA ASN A 279 -4.72 36.17 -12.19
C ASN A 279 -3.37 36.83 -11.82
N TYR A 280 -2.28 36.07 -11.76
CA TYR A 280 -1.01 36.53 -11.16
C TYR A 280 0.20 36.47 -12.10
N LEU A 281 0.12 35.74 -13.20
CA LEU A 281 1.18 35.70 -14.21
C LEU A 281 0.91 36.72 -15.32
N PRO A 282 1.96 37.33 -15.91
CA PRO A 282 1.79 38.25 -17.03
C PRO A 282 1.18 37.55 -18.26
N ASP A 283 0.43 38.30 -19.08
CA ASP A 283 -0.20 37.78 -20.31
C ASP A 283 0.79 37.09 -21.26
N GLU A 284 2.04 37.55 -21.31
CA GLU A 284 3.11 36.96 -22.12
C GLU A 284 3.51 35.54 -21.64
N MET A 285 3.38 35.26 -20.35
CA MET A 285 3.58 33.94 -19.77
C MET A 285 2.31 33.10 -19.91
N ASN A 286 1.14 33.70 -19.66
CA ASN A 286 -0.15 33.00 -19.81
C ASN A 286 -0.41 32.57 -21.26
N SER A 287 -0.03 33.38 -22.24
CA SER A 287 -0.19 33.06 -23.67
C SER A 287 0.64 31.86 -24.14
N ARG A 288 1.73 31.52 -23.44
CA ARG A 288 2.50 30.29 -23.69
C ARG A 288 1.74 29.04 -23.25
N HIS A 289 0.86 29.17 -22.24
CA HIS A 289 0.09 28.08 -21.65
C HIS A 289 -1.41 28.11 -22.04
N ALA A 290 -1.89 29.16 -22.71
CA ALA A 290 -3.32 29.41 -22.96
C ALA A 290 -3.92 28.56 -24.09
N THR A 291 -3.17 27.63 -24.68
CA THR A 291 -3.49 27.18 -26.03
C THR A 291 -4.46 26.01 -26.14
N ARG A 292 -4.69 25.14 -25.13
CA ARG A 292 -5.38 23.86 -25.45
C ARG A 292 -6.32 23.15 -24.46
N SER A 293 -6.54 23.57 -23.21
CA SER A 293 -7.51 22.85 -22.34
C SER A 293 -7.96 23.70 -21.14
N ASP A 294 -9.13 23.37 -20.59
CA ASP A 294 -9.62 23.88 -19.29
C ASP A 294 -8.73 23.43 -18.10
N CYS A 295 -7.74 22.56 -18.36
CA CYS A 295 -6.80 22.01 -17.38
C CYS A 295 -5.35 22.19 -17.88
N LEU A 296 -4.43 22.59 -16.98
CA LEU A 296 -3.01 22.72 -17.32
C LEU A 296 -2.41 21.35 -17.67
N LEU A 297 -1.53 21.34 -18.66
CA LEU A 297 -0.78 20.15 -19.03
C LEU A 297 0.21 19.77 -17.93
N ASP A 298 0.65 18.52 -17.94
CA ASP A 298 1.51 17.92 -16.93
C ASP A 298 2.78 18.72 -16.59
N ILE A 299 3.61 19.00 -17.60
CA ILE A 299 4.84 19.80 -17.44
C ILE A 299 4.49 21.28 -17.21
N GLU A 300 3.49 21.79 -17.92
CA GLU A 300 3.07 23.19 -17.78
C GLU A 300 2.54 23.50 -16.39
N ALA A 301 1.84 22.56 -15.76
CA ALA A 301 1.31 22.70 -14.41
C ALA A 301 2.45 22.84 -13.40
N TYR A 302 3.53 22.07 -13.57
CA TYR A 302 4.73 22.21 -12.77
C TYR A 302 5.41 23.57 -12.99
N ASP A 303 5.61 23.98 -14.24
CA ASP A 303 6.23 25.27 -14.57
C ASP A 303 5.42 26.45 -14.01
N VAL A 304 4.10 26.40 -14.19
CA VAL A 304 3.16 27.39 -13.65
C VAL A 304 3.23 27.40 -12.12
N TYR A 305 3.25 26.25 -11.46
CA TYR A 305 3.39 26.16 -10.01
C TYR A 305 4.69 26.82 -9.54
N GLN A 306 5.84 26.54 -10.17
CA GLN A 306 7.11 27.15 -9.79
C GLN A 306 7.06 28.68 -9.91
N LEU A 307 6.50 29.20 -11.02
CA LEU A 307 6.32 30.64 -11.22
C LEU A 307 5.39 31.29 -10.19
N LEU A 308 4.32 30.59 -9.79
CA LEU A 308 3.37 31.08 -8.79
C LEU A 308 3.95 31.02 -7.37
N LYS A 309 4.77 30.00 -7.05
CA LYS A 309 5.40 29.80 -5.73
C LYS A 309 6.29 30.97 -5.34
N GLU A 310 6.93 31.62 -6.30
CA GLU A 310 7.74 32.82 -6.07
C GLU A 310 6.91 34.08 -5.76
N LYS A 311 5.61 34.05 -6.07
CA LYS A 311 4.73 35.23 -6.04
C LYS A 311 3.63 35.16 -4.99
N ILE A 312 3.17 33.95 -4.65
CA ILE A 312 2.00 33.73 -3.78
C ILE A 312 2.44 32.88 -2.58
N VAL A 313 2.16 33.39 -1.38
CA VAL A 313 2.28 32.64 -0.13
C VAL A 313 1.03 31.78 0.06
N GLY A 314 1.17 30.52 0.50
CA GLY A 314 0.01 29.70 0.81
C GLY A 314 -0.50 28.80 -0.33
N ILE A 315 0.36 28.42 -1.29
CA ILE A 315 0.00 27.51 -2.39
C ILE A 315 0.59 26.11 -2.22
N GLU A 316 1.01 25.74 -1.01
CA GLU A 316 1.66 24.47 -0.70
C GLU A 316 0.73 23.27 -0.93
N ASP A 317 -0.58 23.47 -0.85
CA ASP A 317 -1.60 22.47 -1.17
C ASP A 317 -1.68 22.12 -2.67
N LEU A 318 -1.19 23.02 -3.53
CA LEU A 318 -1.05 22.81 -4.98
C LEU A 318 0.35 22.33 -5.38
N GLU A 319 1.16 21.90 -4.40
CA GLU A 319 2.54 21.51 -4.66
C GLU A 319 2.66 20.43 -5.74
N MET A 320 3.54 20.71 -6.70
CA MET A 320 3.95 19.79 -7.75
C MET A 320 5.45 19.56 -7.61
N GLN A 321 5.85 18.33 -7.26
CA GLN A 321 7.25 18.00 -6.99
C GLN A 321 8.12 18.05 -8.27
N PHE A 322 7.58 17.61 -9.40
CA PHE A 322 8.23 17.62 -10.72
C PHE A 322 7.17 17.55 -11.82
N GLY A 323 7.57 17.77 -13.09
CA GLY A 323 6.71 17.55 -14.25
C GLY A 323 6.61 16.08 -14.61
N TRP A 324 5.40 15.52 -14.70
CA TRP A 324 5.15 14.11 -14.98
C TRP A 324 3.81 13.92 -15.68
N THR A 325 3.71 12.97 -16.62
CA THR A 325 2.45 12.69 -17.31
C THR A 325 1.56 11.71 -16.57
N VAL A 326 0.27 12.06 -16.43
CA VAL A 326 -0.71 11.18 -15.76
C VAL A 326 -0.78 9.80 -16.42
N TYR A 327 -0.54 9.71 -17.72
CA TYR A 327 -0.63 8.46 -18.47
C TYR A 327 0.55 7.50 -18.22
N ASP A 328 1.71 7.99 -17.77
CA ASP A 328 2.85 7.13 -17.45
C ASP A 328 2.63 6.30 -16.18
N HIS A 329 1.68 6.71 -15.32
CA HIS A 329 1.49 6.12 -13.99
C HIS A 329 0.21 5.28 -13.86
N ILE A 330 -0.60 5.15 -14.91
CA ILE A 330 -1.84 4.33 -14.85
C ILE A 330 -1.65 2.90 -15.38
N GLY A 331 -0.46 2.58 -15.93
CA GLY A 331 -0.21 1.30 -16.58
C GLY A 331 -1.17 1.03 -17.73
N ALA A 332 -1.66 -0.21 -17.84
CA ALA A 332 -2.62 -0.63 -18.88
C ALA A 332 -4.09 -0.48 -18.43
N ASN A 333 -4.42 0.48 -17.56
CA ASN A 333 -5.77 0.71 -17.06
C ASN A 333 -6.58 1.62 -18.01
N LEU A 334 -7.28 1.01 -18.96
CA LEU A 334 -8.06 1.73 -19.99
C LEU A 334 -9.23 2.53 -19.41
N ASP A 335 -9.90 2.03 -18.37
CA ASP A 335 -11.01 2.73 -17.72
C ASP A 335 -10.51 4.02 -17.05
N LEU A 336 -9.33 3.96 -16.43
CA LEU A 336 -8.69 5.14 -15.85
C LEU A 336 -8.17 6.11 -16.91
N ALA A 337 -7.66 5.60 -18.04
CA ALA A 337 -7.26 6.45 -19.17
C ALA A 337 -8.47 7.22 -19.73
N GLU A 338 -9.62 6.56 -19.90
CA GLU A 338 -10.88 7.19 -20.29
C GLU A 338 -11.36 8.21 -19.25
N LEU A 339 -11.24 7.89 -17.97
CA LEU A 339 -11.60 8.81 -16.89
C LEU A 339 -10.73 10.07 -16.89
N LEU A 340 -9.41 9.94 -17.04
CA LEU A 340 -8.48 11.06 -17.17
C LEU A 340 -8.84 11.90 -18.41
N TRP A 341 -9.05 11.27 -19.55
CA TRP A 341 -9.44 11.96 -20.78
C TRP A 341 -10.71 12.81 -20.58
N ASN A 342 -11.75 12.20 -20.00
CA ASN A 342 -13.04 12.83 -19.74
C ASN A 342 -12.96 13.94 -18.68
N THR A 343 -11.97 13.91 -17.79
CA THR A 343 -11.78 14.92 -16.74
C THR A 343 -10.93 16.12 -17.22
N GLY A 344 -10.41 16.06 -18.46
CA GLY A 344 -9.73 17.16 -19.13
C GLY A 344 -8.24 16.93 -19.41
N PHE A 345 -7.71 15.75 -19.11
CA PHE A 345 -6.33 15.37 -19.40
C PHE A 345 -6.18 14.90 -20.86
N GLN A 346 -6.62 15.70 -21.83
CA GLN A 346 -6.76 15.26 -23.24
C GLN A 346 -5.46 15.32 -24.06
N ASN A 347 -4.31 15.52 -23.42
CA ASN A 347 -3.07 15.70 -24.15
C ASN A 347 -2.20 14.46 -24.13
N VAL A 348 -2.14 13.80 -25.29
CA VAL A 348 -1.38 12.57 -25.52
C VAL A 348 -0.13 12.83 -26.39
N ASP A 349 -0.03 13.99 -27.04
CA ASP A 349 0.90 14.20 -28.17
C ASP A 349 2.09 15.12 -27.84
N SER A 350 2.55 15.17 -26.59
CA SER A 350 3.79 15.89 -26.29
C SER A 350 5.02 15.03 -26.65
N GLU A 351 5.34 14.96 -27.95
CA GLU A 351 6.59 14.37 -28.47
C GLU A 351 7.86 14.92 -27.76
N GLN A 352 7.75 16.05 -27.04
CA GLN A 352 8.82 16.68 -26.27
C GLN A 352 9.22 15.96 -24.98
N VAL A 353 8.35 15.16 -24.34
CA VAL A 353 8.62 14.65 -22.97
C VAL A 353 9.71 13.56 -22.94
N LEU A 354 9.85 12.79 -24.02
CA LEU A 354 10.84 11.71 -24.08
C LEU A 354 12.25 12.17 -24.46
N GLN A 355 12.41 13.35 -25.08
CA GLN A 355 13.73 13.83 -25.52
C GLN A 355 14.51 14.56 -24.43
N ASP A 356 13.84 15.23 -23.50
CA ASP A 356 14.48 16.10 -22.49
C ASP A 356 14.43 15.54 -21.05
N SER A 357 13.77 14.40 -20.83
CA SER A 357 13.77 13.76 -19.51
C SER A 357 15.15 13.16 -19.19
N PRO A 358 15.73 13.39 -17.99
CA PRO A 358 16.95 12.70 -17.56
C PRO A 358 16.80 11.18 -17.47
N TYR A 359 15.57 10.65 -17.58
CA TYR A 359 15.26 9.22 -17.69
C TYR A 359 15.27 8.69 -19.13
N GLY A 360 15.35 9.54 -20.15
CA GLY A 360 15.38 9.15 -21.58
C GLY A 360 16.58 8.30 -21.99
N LEU A 361 17.59 8.17 -21.11
CA LEU A 361 18.76 7.31 -21.30
C LEU A 361 18.70 5.98 -20.53
N MET A 362 17.69 5.74 -19.68
CA MET A 362 17.55 4.51 -18.89
C MET A 362 16.35 3.63 -19.27
N VAL A 363 15.52 4.05 -20.23
CA VAL A 363 14.48 3.19 -20.80
C VAL A 363 15.09 2.28 -21.86
N ASP A 364 15.69 1.18 -21.40
CA ASP A 364 16.18 0.10 -22.25
C ASP A 364 15.01 -0.50 -23.05
N HIS A 365 15.30 -0.90 -24.30
CA HIS A 365 14.39 -1.19 -25.43
C HIS A 365 13.30 -2.29 -25.24
N ALA A 366 12.89 -2.63 -24.02
CA ALA A 366 11.89 -3.66 -23.72
C ALA A 366 10.52 -3.13 -23.24
N THR A 367 10.38 -1.82 -22.99
CA THR A 367 9.04 -1.22 -22.80
C THR A 367 8.29 -1.26 -24.13
N LEU A 368 7.18 -2.01 -24.15
CA LEU A 368 6.11 -1.90 -25.13
C LEU A 368 5.99 -0.45 -25.59
N GLN A 369 6.12 -0.20 -26.89
CA GLN A 369 6.03 1.14 -27.44
C GLN A 369 4.76 1.80 -26.91
N PRO A 370 4.84 2.93 -26.19
CA PRO A 370 3.68 3.71 -25.82
C PRO A 370 2.79 3.97 -27.04
N GLN A 371 3.39 4.07 -28.24
CA GLN A 371 2.70 4.12 -29.52
C GLN A 371 1.70 3.00 -29.77
N HIS A 372 1.89 1.75 -29.33
CA HIS A 372 0.86 0.71 -29.55
C HIS A 372 -0.35 0.87 -28.63
N LEU A 373 -0.14 1.25 -27.37
CA LEU A 373 -1.23 1.59 -26.44
C LEU A 373 -1.92 2.88 -26.90
N PHE A 374 -1.16 3.87 -27.35
CA PHE A 374 -1.67 5.10 -27.94
C PHE A 374 -2.37 4.87 -29.26
N ASP A 375 -1.91 3.93 -30.09
CA ASP A 375 -2.56 3.55 -31.34
C ASP A 375 -3.84 2.77 -31.05
N GLU A 376 -3.89 1.90 -30.03
CA GLU A 376 -5.12 1.24 -29.58
C GLU A 376 -6.12 2.23 -28.96
N ILE A 377 -5.67 3.15 -28.11
CA ILE A 377 -6.48 4.26 -27.58
C ILE A 377 -6.98 5.11 -28.76
N LYS A 378 -6.10 5.56 -29.66
CA LYS A 378 -6.49 6.31 -30.88
C LYS A 378 -7.44 5.50 -31.78
N LEU A 379 -7.28 4.17 -31.91
CA LEU A 379 -8.16 3.31 -32.72
C LEU A 379 -9.56 3.15 -32.11
N VAL A 380 -9.64 3.05 -30.78
CA VAL A 380 -10.89 2.95 -30.03
C VAL A 380 -11.64 4.30 -30.10
N TYR A 381 -10.93 5.42 -29.99
CA TYR A 381 -11.54 6.76 -30.01
C TYR A 381 -11.90 7.27 -31.41
N HIS A 382 -11.10 6.98 -32.46
CA HIS A 382 -11.48 7.34 -33.84
C HIS A 382 -12.67 6.55 -34.40
N LYS A 383 -13.07 5.44 -33.77
CA LYS A 383 -14.28 4.67 -34.16
C LYS A 383 -15.57 5.14 -33.47
N ARG A 384 -15.49 6.05 -32.49
CA ARG A 384 -16.64 6.56 -31.71
C ARG A 384 -17.01 8.01 -32.00
N CYS A 385 -16.28 8.69 -32.89
CA CYS A 385 -16.67 9.95 -33.54
C CYS A 385 -17.02 9.67 -35.00
#